data_AF-Q7MXX3-F1
#
_entry.id   AF-Q7MXX3-F1
#
_cell.length_a   1.000
_cell.length_b   1.000
_cell.length_c   1.000
_cell.angle_alpha   90.00
_cell.angle_beta   90.00
_cell.angle_gamma   90.00
#
_symmetry.space_group_name_H-M   'P 1'
#
loop_
_entity.id
_entity.type
_entity.pdbx_description
1 polymer ?
#
loop_
_entity_poly.entity_id
_entity_poly.type
_entity_poly.pdbx_seq_one_letter_code
_entity_poly.pdbx_strand_id
1 'polypeptide(L)'
;MKIIAVGMNYGAHVSEMRRADILPVAPCPDGGGADFCVEEPVLFLKADSLLREGHPLFYPDFSQEIHYETELVVRIDRIGKCIAERFAHRYYSEVTVGIDFTARDLQRRAKAKGLPWATAKAFDNSAAVGRWVKKDSLRHGVQELGLRLDIDGRTVQQGNTRDMLFSVDRLIAYASRFFTLRMGDLIFTGTPAGVGPIAIGQHLEAYLEEQKLLDISIK
;
A
#
# COMPACT_ATOMS: atom_id res chain seq x y z
N MET A 1 9.11 -10.79 11.05
CA MET A 1 8.74 -9.37 10.82
C MET A 1 7.24 -9.33 10.53
N LYS A 2 6.53 -8.21 10.73
CA LYS A 2 5.16 -8.09 10.21
C LYS A 2 5.04 -6.97 9.19
N ILE A 3 4.11 -7.16 8.27
CA ILE A 3 3.74 -6.19 7.24
C ILE A 3 2.29 -5.80 7.49
N ILE A 4 2.08 -4.55 7.86
CA ILE A 4 0.77 -3.95 8.05
C ILE A 4 0.47 -3.13 6.80
N ALA A 5 -0.72 -3.27 6.24
CA ALA A 5 -1.14 -2.52 5.06
C ALA A 5 -2.46 -1.80 5.32
N VAL A 6 -2.63 -0.66 4.64
CA VAL A 6 -3.75 0.27 4.85
C VAL A 6 -4.58 0.34 3.58
N GLY A 7 -5.83 -0.08 3.65
CA GLY A 7 -6.78 0.12 2.56
C GLY A 7 -7.37 1.53 2.58
N MET A 8 -7.80 2.01 1.41
CA MET A 8 -8.65 3.21 1.28
C MET A 8 -8.01 4.50 1.80
N ASN A 9 -6.70 4.69 1.61
CA ASN A 9 -6.02 5.89 2.06
C ASN A 9 -5.91 7.01 1.01
N TYR A 10 -6.50 6.86 -0.17
CA TYR A 10 -6.49 7.87 -1.24
C TYR A 10 -7.90 8.09 -1.77
N GLY A 11 -8.36 9.34 -1.81
CA GLY A 11 -9.73 9.65 -2.20
C GLY A 11 -10.08 9.17 -3.62
N ALA A 12 -9.20 9.43 -4.59
CA ALA A 12 -9.40 8.98 -5.97
C ALA A 12 -9.50 7.46 -6.10
N HIS A 13 -8.70 6.71 -5.34
CA HIS A 13 -8.73 5.24 -5.36
C HIS A 13 -10.02 4.69 -4.73
N VAL A 14 -10.50 5.31 -3.65
CA VAL A 14 -11.79 4.92 -3.07
C VAL A 14 -12.93 5.11 -4.07
N SER A 15 -12.92 6.22 -4.82
CA SER A 15 -13.89 6.46 -5.91
C SER A 15 -13.81 5.41 -7.02
N GLU A 16 -12.60 5.04 -7.45
CA GLU A 16 -12.36 3.98 -8.44
C GLU A 16 -12.94 2.63 -7.98
N MET A 17 -12.62 2.23 -6.75
CA MET A 17 -13.04 0.94 -6.19
C MET A 17 -14.55 0.84 -5.94
N ARG A 18 -15.22 1.97 -5.69
CA ARG A 18 -16.69 2.05 -5.65
C ARG A 18 -17.31 1.81 -7.02
N ARG A 19 -16.80 2.48 -8.07
CA ARG A 19 -17.31 2.29 -9.45
C ARG A 19 -17.12 0.87 -9.96
N ALA A 20 -16.14 0.15 -9.42
CA ALA A 20 -15.91 -1.25 -9.70
C ALA A 20 -16.75 -2.23 -8.85
N ASP A 21 -17.70 -1.73 -8.03
CA ASP A 21 -18.52 -2.49 -7.08
C ASP A 21 -17.71 -3.31 -6.06
N ILE A 22 -16.47 -2.89 -5.80
CA ILE A 22 -15.58 -3.61 -4.87
C ILE A 22 -15.82 -3.13 -3.44
N LEU A 23 -16.26 -1.88 -3.21
CA LEU A 23 -16.42 -1.29 -1.88
C LEU A 23 -17.85 -0.79 -1.60
N PRO A 24 -18.55 -1.35 -0.59
CA PRO A 24 -19.72 -0.70 -0.02
C PRO A 24 -19.23 0.35 0.98
N VAL A 25 -18.96 1.57 0.52
CA VAL A 25 -18.70 2.69 1.43
C VAL A 25 -20.00 3.50 1.50
N ALA A 26 -20.47 3.88 2.68
CA ALA A 26 -21.63 4.76 2.81
C ALA A 26 -21.31 6.20 2.37
N PRO A 27 -22.27 6.97 1.84
CA PRO A 27 -22.09 8.42 1.59
C PRO A 27 -21.70 9.15 2.88
N CYS A 28 -20.93 10.24 2.78
CA CYS A 28 -20.69 11.12 3.93
C CYS A 28 -22.04 11.67 4.44
N PRO A 29 -22.33 11.62 5.76
CA PRO A 29 -23.58 12.15 6.31
C PRO A 29 -23.74 13.67 6.15
N ASP A 30 -22.65 14.40 5.92
CA ASP A 30 -22.50 15.83 6.14
C ASP A 30 -22.38 16.66 4.85
N GLY A 31 -22.55 16.06 3.66
CA GLY A 31 -22.69 16.80 2.39
C GLY A 31 -21.50 17.69 2.00
N GLY A 32 -20.36 17.55 2.69
CA GLY A 32 -19.16 18.36 2.51
C GLY A 32 -18.33 17.94 1.31
N GLY A 33 -18.86 18.05 0.09
CA GLY A 33 -18.11 18.01 -1.18
C GLY A 33 -17.35 16.72 -1.53
N ALA A 34 -17.25 15.75 -0.62
CA ALA A 34 -16.68 14.43 -0.82
C ALA A 34 -17.80 13.38 -0.84
N ASP A 35 -17.79 12.49 -1.83
CA ASP A 35 -18.80 11.45 -2.00
C ASP A 35 -18.79 10.37 -0.89
N PHE A 36 -17.79 10.37 0.01
CA PHE A 36 -17.60 9.35 1.05
C PHE A 36 -16.68 9.77 2.19
N CYS A 37 -16.93 9.19 3.36
CA CYS A 37 -16.20 9.43 4.59
C CYS A 37 -15.54 8.12 5.04
N VAL A 38 -14.20 8.07 5.02
CA VAL A 38 -13.43 7.01 5.68
C VAL A 38 -13.06 7.56 7.06
N GLU A 39 -13.74 7.11 8.11
CA GLU A 39 -13.54 7.64 9.47
C GLU A 39 -12.23 7.14 10.10
N GLU A 40 -11.88 5.87 9.86
CA GLU A 40 -10.68 5.23 10.37
C GLU A 40 -9.94 4.40 9.30
N PRO A 41 -8.60 4.27 9.38
CA PRO A 41 -7.82 3.44 8.46
C PRO A 41 -8.21 1.96 8.52
N VAL A 42 -8.42 1.32 7.37
CA VAL A 42 -8.66 -0.13 7.30
C VAL A 42 -7.33 -0.87 7.27
N LEU A 43 -7.01 -1.56 8.37
CA LEU A 43 -5.78 -2.33 8.51
C LEU A 43 -5.96 -3.78 8.10
N PHE A 44 -5.01 -4.33 7.37
CA PHE A 44 -4.85 -5.77 7.16
C PHE A 44 -3.36 -6.15 7.23
N LEU A 45 -3.09 -7.45 7.29
CA LEU A 45 -1.74 -8.00 7.38
C LEU A 45 -1.38 -8.72 6.08
N LYS A 46 -0.09 -8.66 5.74
CA LYS A 46 0.53 -9.53 4.74
C LYS A 46 1.44 -10.56 5.41
N ALA A 47 1.70 -11.66 4.72
CA ALA A 47 2.64 -12.68 5.16
C ALA A 47 4.08 -12.13 5.18
N ASP A 48 4.96 -12.77 5.96
CA ASP A 48 6.40 -12.42 6.04
C ASP A 48 7.22 -12.95 4.84
N SER A 49 6.54 -13.32 3.75
CA SER A 49 7.11 -13.74 2.47
C SER A 49 7.22 -12.52 1.53
N LEU A 50 8.11 -11.60 1.88
CA LEU A 50 8.38 -10.38 1.12
C LEU A 50 9.14 -10.68 -0.19
N LEU A 51 8.62 -10.19 -1.31
CA LEU A 51 9.33 -10.21 -2.58
C LEU A 51 10.47 -9.19 -2.56
N ARG A 52 11.69 -9.69 -2.70
CA ARG A 52 12.90 -8.87 -2.71
C ARG A 52 13.18 -8.36 -4.12
N GLU A 53 13.76 -7.16 -4.22
CA GLU A 53 14.29 -6.61 -5.47
C GLU A 53 15.15 -7.64 -6.23
N GLY A 54 14.97 -7.73 -7.54
CA GLY A 54 15.69 -8.67 -8.41
C GLY A 54 15.11 -10.08 -8.47
N HIS A 55 14.13 -10.41 -7.63
CA HIS A 55 13.37 -11.66 -7.75
C HIS A 55 12.07 -11.43 -8.53
N PRO A 56 11.71 -12.36 -9.43
CA PRO A 56 10.44 -12.26 -10.14
C PRO A 56 9.27 -12.59 -9.21
N LEU A 57 8.12 -11.97 -9.46
CA LEU A 57 6.85 -12.49 -8.95
C LEU A 57 6.41 -13.63 -9.87
N PHE A 58 6.30 -14.84 -9.32
CA PHE A 58 5.65 -15.93 -10.03
C PHE A 58 4.13 -15.76 -9.92
N TYR A 59 3.46 -15.71 -11.07
CA TYR A 59 2.01 -15.53 -11.12
C TYR A 59 1.33 -16.75 -10.48
N PRO A 60 0.54 -16.56 -9.41
CA PRO A 60 -0.07 -17.68 -8.70
C PRO A 60 -1.15 -18.37 -9.54
N ASP A 61 -1.20 -19.70 -9.47
CA ASP A 61 -2.16 -20.54 -10.19
C ASP A 61 -3.61 -20.42 -9.66
N PHE A 62 -3.76 -20.04 -8.39
CA PHE A 62 -5.06 -19.94 -7.72
C PHE A 62 -5.89 -18.70 -8.11
N SER A 63 -5.30 -17.74 -8.82
CA SER A 63 -5.95 -16.48 -9.20
C SER A 63 -5.82 -16.28 -10.70
N GLN A 64 -6.84 -15.66 -11.30
CA GLN A 64 -6.82 -15.23 -12.69
C GLN A 64 -6.65 -13.71 -12.83
N GLU A 65 -6.57 -12.99 -11.72
CA GLU A 65 -6.58 -11.53 -11.71
C GLU A 65 -5.76 -10.99 -10.54
N ILE A 66 -4.45 -10.86 -10.77
CA ILE A 66 -3.53 -10.21 -9.84
C ILE A 66 -3.41 -8.74 -10.22
N HIS A 67 -3.71 -7.85 -9.28
CA HIS A 67 -3.55 -6.41 -9.46
C HIS A 67 -2.28 -5.91 -8.77
N TYR A 68 -1.67 -4.88 -9.36
CA TYR A 68 -0.70 -4.03 -8.68
C TYR A 68 -1.40 -2.93 -7.88
N GLU A 69 -0.81 -2.54 -6.76
CA GLU A 69 -1.18 -1.40 -5.94
C GLU A 69 0.12 -0.75 -5.45
N THR A 70 0.56 0.36 -6.04
CA THR A 70 1.85 1.00 -5.69
C THR A 70 1.70 1.91 -4.49
N GLU A 71 2.52 1.70 -3.46
CA GLU A 71 2.38 2.38 -2.18
C GLU A 71 3.72 2.93 -1.66
N LEU A 72 3.64 3.99 -0.86
CA LEU A 72 4.75 4.31 0.04
C LEU A 72 4.80 3.24 1.14
N VAL A 73 6.01 2.81 1.49
CA VAL A 73 6.26 1.84 2.55
C VAL A 73 7.21 2.43 3.57
N VAL A 74 6.83 2.35 4.83
CA VAL A 74 7.60 2.85 5.97
C VAL A 74 8.19 1.68 6.74
N ARG A 75 9.48 1.74 7.07
CA ARG A 75 10.15 0.74 7.91
C ARG A 75 10.30 1.25 9.33
N ILE A 76 9.70 0.50 10.26
CA ILE A 76 9.81 0.79 11.68
C ILE A 76 11.23 0.48 12.18
N ASP A 77 11.84 1.41 12.89
CA ASP A 77 13.19 1.27 13.46
C ASP A 77 13.24 1.41 14.98
N ARG A 78 12.08 1.56 15.62
CA ARG A 78 11.94 1.64 17.09
C ARG A 78 10.73 0.84 17.57
N ILE A 79 10.87 0.18 18.71
CA ILE A 79 9.76 -0.53 19.35
C ILE A 79 8.77 0.47 19.96
N GLY A 80 7.47 0.32 19.69
CA GLY A 80 6.45 1.19 20.25
C GLY A 80 5.03 0.59 20.24
N LYS A 81 4.22 1.01 21.22
CA LYS A 81 2.82 0.64 21.39
C LYS A 81 2.06 1.88 21.87
N CYS A 82 0.85 2.11 21.37
CA CYS A 82 0.04 3.29 21.70
C CYS A 82 0.82 4.61 21.53
N ILE A 83 1.55 4.72 20.42
CA ILE A 83 2.38 5.87 20.07
C ILE A 83 1.45 7.06 19.80
N ALA A 84 1.68 8.19 20.46
CA ALA A 84 0.98 9.43 20.12
C ALA A 84 1.46 9.94 18.75
N GLU A 85 0.53 10.40 17.90
CA GLU A 85 0.80 10.86 16.52
C GLU A 85 1.96 11.85 16.42
N ARG A 86 2.02 12.85 17.30
CA ARG A 86 3.13 13.83 17.36
C ARG A 86 4.53 13.23 17.55
N PHE A 87 4.64 11.96 17.95
CA PHE A 87 5.91 11.25 18.12
C PHE A 87 6.15 10.18 17.06
N ALA A 88 5.19 9.92 16.17
CA ALA A 88 5.27 8.85 15.18
C ALA A 88 6.45 9.00 14.21
N HIS A 89 6.77 10.22 13.78
CA HIS A 89 7.98 10.51 12.98
C HIS A 89 9.29 9.98 13.57
N ARG A 90 9.37 9.63 14.86
CA ARG A 90 10.60 9.12 15.52
C ARG A 90 10.76 7.59 15.44
N TYR A 91 9.79 6.90 14.84
CA TYR A 91 9.73 5.44 14.79
C TYR A 91 10.11 4.86 13.43
N TYR A 92 10.52 5.71 12.49
CA TYR A 92 11.10 5.32 11.21
C TYR A 92 12.15 6.35 10.78
N SER A 93 13.13 5.89 10.02
CA SER A 93 14.15 6.72 9.38
C SER A 93 14.26 6.46 7.88
N GLU A 94 13.60 5.40 7.38
CA GLU A 94 13.66 4.98 6.00
C GLU A 94 12.26 4.73 5.44
N VAL A 95 12.11 5.07 4.16
CA VAL A 95 10.92 4.78 3.35
C VAL A 95 11.34 4.19 2.01
N THR A 96 10.42 3.53 1.32
CA THR A 96 10.60 3.06 -0.06
C THR A 96 9.26 3.13 -0.77
N VAL A 97 9.27 2.90 -2.08
CA VAL A 97 8.08 2.47 -2.81
C VAL A 97 7.97 0.94 -2.76
N GLY A 98 6.75 0.43 -2.69
CA GLY A 98 6.44 -0.98 -2.72
C GLY A 98 5.18 -1.27 -3.54
N ILE A 99 4.90 -2.56 -3.76
CA ILE A 99 3.71 -3.03 -4.46
C ILE A 99 2.95 -3.99 -3.55
N ASP A 100 1.69 -3.68 -3.27
CA ASP A 100 0.70 -4.56 -2.66
C ASP A 100 -0.02 -5.34 -3.78
N PHE A 101 0.52 -6.51 -4.11
CA PHE A 101 -0.16 -7.41 -5.05
C PHE A 101 -1.43 -7.98 -4.42
N THR A 102 -2.51 -7.95 -5.21
CA THR A 102 -3.84 -8.34 -4.77
C THR A 102 -4.47 -9.31 -5.74
N ALA A 103 -4.84 -10.51 -5.29
CA ALA A 103 -5.72 -11.40 -6.05
C ALA A 103 -7.15 -10.85 -5.99
N ARG A 104 -7.48 -10.01 -6.99
CA ARG A 104 -8.68 -9.18 -6.96
C ARG A 104 -9.95 -10.01 -7.07
N ASP A 105 -9.92 -11.08 -7.84
CA ASP A 105 -10.95 -12.09 -7.93
C ASP A 105 -11.26 -12.74 -6.57
N LEU A 106 -10.25 -13.09 -5.79
CA LEU A 106 -10.39 -13.61 -4.43
C LEU A 106 -10.90 -12.52 -3.47
N GLN A 107 -10.40 -11.29 -3.60
CA GLN A 107 -10.83 -10.19 -2.74
C GLN A 107 -12.32 -9.89 -2.91
N ARG A 108 -12.82 -9.82 -4.15
CA ARG A 108 -14.26 -9.63 -4.43
C ARG A 108 -15.10 -10.75 -3.82
N ARG A 109 -14.69 -12.02 -3.99
CA ARG A 109 -15.37 -13.17 -3.38
C ARG A 109 -15.38 -13.12 -1.85
N ALA A 110 -14.27 -12.71 -1.23
CA ALA A 110 -14.18 -12.59 0.22
C ALA A 110 -15.12 -11.48 0.73
N LYS A 111 -15.12 -10.30 0.10
CA LYS A 111 -15.97 -9.17 0.50
C LYS A 111 -17.45 -9.47 0.36
N ALA A 112 -17.87 -10.10 -0.75
CA ALA A 112 -19.26 -10.51 -0.96
C ALA A 112 -19.80 -11.46 0.13
N LYS A 113 -18.90 -12.18 0.81
CA LYS A 113 -19.22 -13.15 1.86
C LYS A 113 -18.85 -12.67 3.27
N GLY A 114 -18.34 -11.44 3.43
CA GLY A 114 -17.83 -10.95 4.71
C GLY A 114 -16.64 -11.76 5.27
N LEU A 115 -15.85 -12.40 4.41
CA LEU A 115 -14.71 -13.24 4.80
C LEU A 115 -13.40 -12.43 4.93
N PRO A 116 -12.42 -12.93 5.70
CA PRO A 116 -11.08 -12.34 5.76
C PRO A 116 -10.39 -12.26 4.40
N TRP A 117 -9.55 -11.24 4.21
CA TRP A 117 -8.84 -10.98 2.95
C TRP A 117 -7.50 -11.71 2.82
N ALA A 118 -7.15 -12.58 3.77
CA ALA A 118 -5.81 -13.18 3.84
C ALA A 118 -5.42 -13.91 2.54
N THR A 119 -6.31 -14.68 1.93
CA THR A 119 -6.04 -15.37 0.66
C THR A 119 -5.87 -14.43 -0.53
N ALA A 120 -6.41 -13.21 -0.44
CA ALA A 120 -6.33 -12.21 -1.50
C ALA A 120 -5.14 -11.24 -1.34
N LYS A 121 -4.69 -11.01 -0.09
CA LYS A 121 -3.71 -9.96 0.26
C LYS A 121 -2.42 -10.49 0.90
N ALA A 122 -2.40 -11.73 1.40
CA ALA A 122 -1.30 -12.29 2.18
C ALA A 122 -0.75 -13.60 1.59
N PHE A 123 -0.93 -13.84 0.29
CA PHE A 123 -0.26 -14.94 -0.41
C PHE A 123 1.26 -14.67 -0.52
N ASP A 124 2.03 -15.70 -0.85
CA ASP A 124 3.48 -15.57 -0.93
C ASP A 124 3.92 -14.53 -1.96
N ASN A 125 4.90 -13.69 -1.58
CA ASN A 125 5.43 -12.62 -2.42
C ASN A 125 4.41 -11.53 -2.78
N SER A 126 3.27 -11.47 -2.08
CA SER A 126 2.23 -10.45 -2.30
C SER A 126 2.60 -9.03 -1.87
N ALA A 127 3.71 -8.85 -1.14
CA ALA A 127 4.30 -7.55 -0.87
C ALA A 127 5.69 -7.49 -1.49
N ALA A 128 5.94 -6.48 -2.30
CA ALA A 128 7.27 -6.17 -2.80
C ALA A 128 7.73 -4.81 -2.29
N VAL A 129 9.03 -4.67 -2.02
CA VAL A 129 9.63 -3.39 -1.62
C VAL A 129 10.92 -3.14 -2.38
N GLY A 130 11.13 -1.87 -2.73
CA GLY A 130 12.36 -1.40 -3.35
C GLY A 130 13.49 -1.10 -2.37
N ARG A 131 14.52 -0.43 -2.89
CA ARG A 131 15.64 0.10 -2.11
C ARG A 131 15.18 1.20 -1.15
N TRP A 132 15.71 1.17 0.06
CA TRP A 132 15.38 2.11 1.12
C TRP A 132 16.04 3.48 0.93
N VAL A 133 15.26 4.53 1.16
CA VAL A 133 15.67 5.94 1.13
C VAL A 133 15.54 6.54 2.52
N LYS A 134 16.59 7.23 2.98
CA LYS A 134 16.55 7.94 4.28
C LYS A 134 15.59 9.11 4.20
N LYS A 135 14.63 9.20 5.12
CA LYS A 135 13.63 10.27 5.11
C LYS A 135 14.25 11.67 5.18
N ASP A 136 15.39 11.83 5.85
CA ASP A 136 16.09 13.11 6.00
C ASP A 136 16.73 13.60 4.69
N SER A 137 16.83 12.72 3.67
CA SER A 137 17.26 13.09 2.32
C SER A 137 16.12 13.62 1.44
N LEU A 138 14.87 13.51 1.90
CA LEU A 138 13.67 13.92 1.16
C LEU A 138 13.38 15.40 1.39
N ARG A 139 13.46 16.21 0.33
CA ARG A 139 13.38 17.68 0.40
C ARG A 139 12.10 18.20 1.04
N HIS A 140 10.97 17.59 0.72
CA HIS A 140 9.63 18.03 1.15
C HIS A 140 9.05 17.16 2.28
N GLY A 141 9.86 16.24 2.83
CA GLY A 141 9.41 15.27 3.83
C GLY A 141 8.51 14.17 3.25
N VAL A 142 8.04 13.26 4.11
CA VAL A 142 7.34 12.05 3.66
C VAL A 142 5.90 12.26 3.20
N GLN A 143 5.31 13.41 3.54
CA GLN A 143 3.92 13.71 3.20
C GLN A 143 3.81 14.45 1.85
N GLU A 144 4.91 14.70 1.16
CA GLU A 144 4.90 15.34 -0.16
C GLU A 144 5.85 14.62 -1.12
N LEU A 145 5.56 13.35 -1.41
CA LEU A 145 6.34 12.49 -2.29
C LEU A 145 5.54 11.98 -3.48
N GLY A 146 6.10 12.07 -4.68
CA GLY A 146 5.57 11.44 -5.89
C GLY A 146 5.82 9.93 -5.91
N LEU A 147 4.78 9.17 -6.25
CA LEU A 147 4.83 7.72 -6.50
C LEU A 147 4.48 7.47 -7.96
N ARG A 148 5.23 6.60 -8.63
CA ARG A 148 4.94 6.17 -10.01
C ARG A 148 5.20 4.68 -10.17
N LEU A 149 4.35 4.02 -10.95
CA LEU A 149 4.57 2.67 -11.45
C LEU A 149 4.46 2.65 -12.96
N ASP A 150 5.49 2.09 -13.59
CA ASP A 150 5.55 1.82 -15.00
C ASP A 150 5.45 0.31 -15.25
N ILE A 151 4.69 -0.08 -16.28
CA ILE A 151 4.64 -1.44 -16.82
C ILE A 151 5.10 -1.39 -18.27
N ASP A 152 6.15 -2.14 -18.59
CA ASP A 152 6.75 -2.19 -19.93
C ASP A 152 7.03 -0.77 -20.50
N GLY A 153 7.54 0.12 -19.64
CA GLY A 153 7.86 1.51 -19.96
C GLY A 153 6.66 2.47 -20.05
N ARG A 154 5.45 2.04 -19.69
CA ARG A 154 4.24 2.89 -19.67
C ARG A 154 3.79 3.15 -18.24
N THR A 155 3.62 4.42 -17.88
CA THR A 155 3.05 4.78 -16.57
C THR A 155 1.61 4.33 -16.48
N VAL A 156 1.34 3.46 -15.51
CA VAL A 156 0.00 2.92 -15.23
C VAL A 156 -0.59 3.45 -13.93
N GLN A 157 0.26 3.84 -12.98
CA GLN A 157 -0.17 4.44 -11.73
C GLN A 157 0.73 5.62 -11.36
N GLN A 158 0.12 6.71 -10.90
CA GLN A 158 0.83 7.89 -10.41
C GLN A 158 0.02 8.54 -9.28
N GLY A 159 0.69 9.02 -8.24
CA GLY A 159 0.04 9.75 -7.15
C GLY A 159 1.05 10.50 -6.28
N ASN A 160 0.54 11.27 -5.32
CA ASN A 160 1.38 11.95 -4.35
C ASN A 160 0.93 11.67 -2.92
N THR A 161 1.86 11.47 -2.00
CA THR A 161 1.52 11.20 -0.58
C THR A 161 0.72 12.33 0.06
N ARG A 162 0.76 13.57 -0.47
CA ARG A 162 -0.07 14.68 0.02
C ARG A 162 -1.57 14.40 -0.09
N ASP A 163 -1.96 13.49 -0.99
CA ASP A 163 -3.35 13.12 -1.25
C ASP A 163 -3.84 12.00 -0.31
N MET A 164 -3.00 11.56 0.64
CA MET A 164 -3.41 10.58 1.64
C MET A 164 -4.49 11.16 2.57
N LEU A 165 -5.55 10.38 2.82
CA LEU A 165 -6.60 10.72 3.78
C LEU A 165 -6.08 10.69 5.23
N PHE A 166 -5.13 9.80 5.50
CA PHE A 166 -4.44 9.63 6.77
C PHE A 166 -2.94 9.70 6.54
N SER A 167 -2.28 10.66 7.20
CA SER A 167 -0.83 10.85 7.12
C SER A 167 -0.06 9.63 7.62
N VAL A 168 1.21 9.50 7.20
CA VAL A 168 2.12 8.44 7.67
C VAL A 168 2.16 8.36 9.19
N ASP A 169 2.31 9.51 9.85
CA ASP A 169 2.38 9.60 11.30
C ASP A 169 1.06 9.17 11.98
N ARG A 170 -0.09 9.52 11.39
CA ARG A 170 -1.41 9.07 11.86
C ARG A 170 -1.59 7.57 11.71
N LEU A 171 -1.12 6.99 10.60
CA LEU A 171 -1.17 5.54 10.37
C LEU A 171 -0.33 4.76 11.39
N ILE A 172 0.90 5.22 11.68
CA ILE A 172 1.77 4.62 12.71
C ILE A 172 1.09 4.67 14.08
N ALA A 173 0.57 5.84 14.47
CA ALA A 173 -0.12 6.01 15.74
C ALA A 173 -1.34 5.07 15.84
N TYR A 174 -2.18 5.04 14.80
CA TYR A 174 -3.38 4.20 14.75
C TYR A 174 -3.04 2.71 14.81
N ALA A 175 -2.13 2.23 13.96
CA ALA A 175 -1.70 0.84 13.94
C ALA A 175 -1.09 0.40 15.28
N SER A 176 -0.35 1.30 15.95
CA SER A 176 0.28 1.01 17.24
C SER A 176 -0.73 0.79 18.39
N ARG A 177 -1.99 1.20 18.23
CA ARG A 177 -3.07 0.89 19.20
C ARG A 177 -3.39 -0.60 19.21
N PHE A 178 -3.27 -1.27 18.07
CA PHE A 178 -3.64 -2.68 17.88
C PHE A 178 -2.40 -3.59 17.92
N PHE A 179 -1.32 -3.20 17.28
CA PHE A 179 -0.10 -4.00 17.16
C PHE A 179 1.08 -3.30 17.82
N THR A 180 1.85 -3.98 18.67
CA THR A 180 3.17 -3.44 19.08
C THR A 180 4.05 -3.39 17.85
N LEU A 181 4.49 -2.21 17.43
CA LEU A 181 5.43 -2.04 16.33
C LEU A 181 6.83 -2.42 16.80
N ARG A 182 7.54 -3.24 16.02
CA ARG A 182 8.89 -3.74 16.30
C ARG A 182 9.82 -3.28 15.17
N MET A 183 11.11 -3.25 15.48
CA MET A 183 12.14 -2.94 14.50
C MET A 183 12.04 -3.91 13.32
N GLY A 184 12.06 -3.37 12.11
CA GLY A 184 11.93 -4.10 10.85
C GLY A 184 10.50 -4.25 10.34
N ASP A 185 9.47 -3.97 11.15
CA ASP A 185 8.09 -4.04 10.65
C ASP A 185 7.84 -3.00 9.56
N LEU A 186 6.97 -3.35 8.62
CA LEU A 186 6.64 -2.53 7.46
C LEU A 186 5.21 -2.01 7.55
N ILE A 187 5.00 -0.77 7.14
CA ILE A 187 3.67 -0.17 6.96
C ILE A 187 3.50 0.28 5.52
N PHE A 188 2.62 -0.40 4.80
CA PHE A 188 2.10 -0.05 3.48
C PHE A 188 0.95 0.95 3.66
N THR A 189 1.06 2.13 3.05
CA THR A 189 0.24 3.30 3.40
C THR A 189 -1.01 3.48 2.54
N GLY A 190 -1.33 2.54 1.67
CA GLY A 190 -2.39 2.63 0.68
C GLY A 190 -1.90 3.10 -0.69
N THR A 191 -2.67 2.75 -1.72
CA THR A 191 -2.38 3.06 -3.13
C THR A 191 -3.22 4.24 -3.66
N PRO A 192 -2.67 5.09 -4.55
CA PRO A 192 -3.46 6.00 -5.37
C PRO A 192 -4.29 5.24 -6.41
N ALA A 193 -5.12 5.97 -7.15
CA ALA A 193 -5.96 5.41 -8.21
C ALA A 193 -5.14 4.91 -9.40
N GLY A 194 -5.73 4.05 -10.23
CA GLY A 194 -5.09 3.43 -11.39
C GLY A 194 -4.67 1.98 -11.14
N VAL A 195 -5.29 1.29 -10.18
CA VAL A 195 -4.96 -0.13 -9.95
C VAL A 195 -5.41 -0.97 -11.14
N GLY A 196 -4.61 -1.95 -11.53
CA GLY A 196 -4.90 -2.75 -12.71
C GLY A 196 -4.24 -4.13 -12.68
N PRO A 197 -4.63 -5.02 -13.60
CA PRO A 197 -4.09 -6.37 -13.67
C PRO A 197 -2.63 -6.36 -14.18
N ILE A 198 -1.87 -7.37 -13.75
CA ILE A 198 -0.58 -7.75 -14.35
C ILE A 198 -0.74 -9.02 -15.18
N ALA A 199 0.21 -9.28 -16.07
CA ALA A 199 0.29 -10.49 -16.88
C ALA A 199 1.71 -11.07 -16.87
N ILE A 200 1.80 -12.39 -17.09
CA ILE A 200 3.08 -13.08 -17.26
C ILE A 200 3.87 -12.45 -18.41
N GLY A 201 5.16 -12.23 -18.18
CA GLY A 201 6.07 -11.62 -19.15
C GLY A 201 6.22 -10.10 -19.02
N GLN A 202 5.37 -9.44 -18.21
CA GLN A 202 5.48 -8.00 -17.97
C GLN A 202 6.64 -7.64 -17.03
N HIS A 203 7.11 -6.41 -17.18
CA HIS A 203 8.14 -5.80 -16.34
C HIS A 203 7.59 -4.57 -15.61
N LEU A 204 7.74 -4.55 -14.29
CA LEU A 204 7.25 -3.52 -13.39
C LEU A 204 8.41 -2.72 -12.82
N GLU A 205 8.33 -1.40 -12.94
CA GLU A 205 9.30 -0.46 -12.38
C GLU A 205 8.58 0.56 -11.49
N ALA A 206 8.94 0.62 -10.20
CA ALA A 206 8.34 1.58 -9.28
C ALA A 206 9.34 2.63 -8.82
N TYR A 207 8.85 3.87 -8.74
CA TYR A 207 9.64 5.07 -8.50
C TYR A 207 9.11 5.82 -7.29
N LEU A 208 10.05 6.39 -6.54
CA LEU A 208 9.79 7.42 -5.54
C LEU A 208 10.48 8.70 -6.02
N GLU A 209 9.70 9.76 -6.27
CA GLU A 209 10.15 10.90 -7.07
C GLU A 209 10.69 10.41 -8.43
N GLU A 210 11.88 10.85 -8.82
CA GLU A 210 12.57 10.44 -10.04
C GLU A 210 13.44 9.18 -9.86
N GLN A 211 13.49 8.60 -8.64
CA GLN A 211 14.38 7.48 -8.34
C GLN A 211 13.65 6.15 -8.58
N LYS A 212 14.15 5.33 -9.51
CA LYS A 212 13.73 3.92 -9.61
C LYS A 212 14.26 3.16 -8.39
N LEU A 213 13.35 2.60 -7.59
CA LEU A 213 13.71 1.87 -6.37
C LEU A 213 13.35 0.38 -6.46
N LEU A 214 12.41 0.01 -7.31
CA LEU A 214 11.93 -1.38 -7.45
C LEU A 214 11.83 -1.76 -8.92
N ASP A 215 12.24 -2.99 -9.22
CA ASP A 215 12.33 -3.56 -10.56
C ASP A 215 11.98 -5.06 -10.45
N ILE A 216 10.87 -5.47 -11.06
CA ILE A 216 10.29 -6.83 -10.93
C ILE A 216 9.83 -7.34 -12.30
N SER A 217 10.18 -8.57 -12.63
CA SER A 217 9.56 -9.30 -13.74
C SER A 217 8.43 -10.20 -13.26
N ILE A 218 7.35 -10.30 -14.03
CA ILE A 218 6.27 -11.25 -13.79
C ILE A 218 6.54 -12.53 -14.58
N LYS A 219 6.58 -13.67 -13.90
CA LYS A 219 6.88 -14.98 -14.49
C LYS A 219 5.78 -15.99 -14.29
#